data_AF-A0A972R6L6-F1
#
_entry.id   AF-A0A972R6L6-F1
#
_cell.length_a   1.000
_cell.length_b   1.000
_cell.length_c   1.000
_cell.angle_alpha   90.00
_cell.angle_beta   90.00
_cell.angle_gamma   90.00
#
_symmetry.space_group_name_H-M   'P 1'
#
loop_
_entity.id
_entity.type
_entity.pdbx_description
1 polymer ?
#
loop_
_entity_poly.entity_id
_entity_poly.type
_entity_poly.pdbx_seq_one_letter_code
_entity_poly.pdbx_strand_id
1 'polypeptide(L)'
;MKKLLILTLAMFTVFVTNAQTTYVPDDNFEQALIDLGYDNVLDNYVLTANIDQIESLFLMNLPISDLTGIQSFTALTLLSVIITNLTSLDISNNTALTNLTCSYNHLTSLDVSNNLALEILNCDNNNLTNIDVSNNS
;
A
#
# COMPACT_ATOMS: atom_id res chain seq x y z
N MET A 1 -18.95 56.05 -20.20
CA MET A 1 -19.15 54.64 -20.55
C MET A 1 -17.91 54.11 -21.26
N LYS A 2 -17.06 53.35 -20.57
CA LYS A 2 -16.02 52.51 -21.18
C LYS A 2 -16.23 51.10 -20.59
N LYS A 3 -16.68 50.17 -21.42
CA LYS A 3 -16.89 48.76 -21.04
C LYS A 3 -15.51 48.11 -20.88
N LEU A 4 -15.25 47.55 -19.70
CA LEU A 4 -14.09 46.73 -19.41
C LEU A 4 -14.34 45.33 -20.00
N LEU A 5 -13.52 44.90 -20.95
CA LEU A 5 -13.58 43.58 -21.56
C LEU A 5 -12.69 42.65 -20.73
N ILE A 6 -13.27 41.79 -19.90
CA ILE A 6 -12.53 40.75 -19.19
C ILE A 6 -12.45 39.54 -20.12
N LEU A 7 -11.30 39.35 -20.77
CA LEU A 7 -10.97 38.06 -21.39
C LEU A 7 -10.58 37.10 -20.26
N THR A 8 -11.48 36.20 -19.88
CA THR A 8 -11.10 35.03 -19.10
C THR A 8 -10.40 34.05 -20.03
N LEU A 9 -9.07 34.01 -19.97
CA LEU A 9 -8.26 32.94 -20.53
C LEU A 9 -8.54 31.69 -19.69
N ALA A 10 -9.41 30.80 -20.19
CA ALA A 10 -9.55 29.47 -19.62
C ALA A 10 -8.22 28.74 -19.83
N MET A 11 -7.41 28.61 -18.77
CA MET A 11 -6.29 27.69 -18.76
C MET A 11 -6.87 26.28 -18.84
N PHE A 12 -6.94 25.74 -20.05
CA PHE A 12 -7.15 24.33 -20.26
C PHE A 12 -5.84 23.64 -19.88
N THR A 13 -5.68 23.30 -18.59
CA THR A 13 -4.62 22.40 -18.17
C THR A 13 -4.95 21.05 -18.78
N VAL A 14 -4.29 20.73 -19.89
CA VAL A 14 -4.23 19.36 -20.38
C VAL A 14 -3.55 18.57 -19.27
N PHE A 15 -4.35 17.87 -18.45
CA PHE A 15 -3.83 16.82 -17.60
C PHE A 15 -3.36 15.73 -18.54
N VAL A 16 -2.07 15.78 -18.91
CA VAL A 16 -1.40 14.56 -19.36
C VAL A 16 -1.33 13.71 -18.11
N THR A 17 -2.31 12.81 -17.94
CA THR A 17 -2.22 11.75 -16.95
C THR A 17 -1.11 10.83 -17.43
N ASN A 18 0.13 11.15 -17.08
CA ASN A 18 1.19 10.15 -17.16
C ASN A 18 0.75 9.02 -16.25
N ALA A 19 0.66 7.82 -16.82
CA ALA A 19 0.42 6.60 -16.08
C ALA A 19 1.49 6.50 -14.98
N GLN A 20 1.09 6.73 -13.72
CA GLN A 20 2.00 6.60 -12.59
C GLN A 20 2.21 5.11 -12.32
N THR A 21 3.46 4.71 -12.16
CA THR A 21 3.82 3.35 -11.76
C THR A 21 4.29 3.33 -10.31
N THR A 22 4.06 2.20 -9.65
CA THR A 22 4.53 1.87 -8.31
C THR A 22 5.67 0.88 -8.45
N TYR A 23 6.80 1.18 -7.82
CA TYR A 23 7.96 0.28 -7.79
C TYR A 23 7.70 -0.90 -6.83
N VAL A 24 7.86 -2.13 -7.32
CA VAL A 24 7.61 -3.39 -6.61
C VAL A 24 8.81 -4.34 -6.86
N PRO A 25 9.90 -4.22 -6.09
CA PRO A 25 11.18 -4.90 -6.38
C PRO A 25 11.27 -6.38 -5.99
N ASP A 26 10.34 -6.91 -5.20
CA ASP A 26 10.33 -8.33 -4.84
C ASP A 26 9.54 -9.10 -5.90
N ASP A 27 10.24 -9.91 -6.71
CA ASP A 27 9.64 -10.70 -7.77
C ASP A 27 8.47 -11.58 -7.28
N ASN A 28 8.49 -12.05 -6.02
CA ASN A 28 7.39 -12.86 -5.48
C ASN A 28 6.18 -12.01 -5.12
N PHE A 29 6.40 -10.76 -4.68
CA PHE A 29 5.30 -9.83 -4.45
C PHE A 29 4.68 -9.41 -5.79
N GLU A 30 5.50 -9.01 -6.77
CA GLU A 30 5.02 -8.66 -8.12
C GLU A 30 4.30 -9.85 -8.78
N GLN A 31 4.87 -11.06 -8.70
CA GLN A 31 4.20 -12.27 -9.21
C GLN A 31 2.85 -12.52 -8.52
N ALA A 32 2.72 -12.28 -7.22
CA ALA A 32 1.43 -12.39 -6.53
C ALA A 32 0.42 -11.36 -7.07
N LEU A 33 0.86 -10.16 -7.41
CA LEU A 33 0.00 -9.14 -8.03
C LEU A 33 -0.41 -9.52 -9.46
N ILE A 34 0.48 -10.15 -10.22
CA ILE A 34 0.16 -10.74 -11.53
C ILE A 34 -0.88 -11.85 -11.39
N ASP A 35 -0.69 -12.77 -10.43
CA ASP A 35 -1.61 -13.89 -10.18
C ASP A 35 -3.01 -13.41 -9.75
N LEU A 36 -3.08 -12.27 -9.06
CA LEU A 36 -4.31 -11.59 -8.67
C LEU A 36 -4.93 -10.74 -9.80
N GLY A 37 -4.22 -10.56 -10.92
CA GLY A 37 -4.67 -9.80 -12.08
C GLY A 37 -4.50 -8.27 -11.96
N TYR A 38 -3.69 -7.81 -11.02
CA TYR A 38 -3.36 -6.38 -10.85
C TYR A 38 -2.20 -5.94 -11.75
N ASP A 39 -1.44 -6.89 -12.27
CA ASP A 39 -0.33 -6.66 -13.18
C ASP A 39 -0.25 -7.75 -14.26
N ASN A 40 0.60 -7.57 -15.27
CA ASN A 40 0.70 -8.47 -16.42
C ASN A 40 2.13 -8.87 -16.81
N VAL A 41 3.15 -8.28 -16.19
CA VAL A 41 4.55 -8.55 -16.51
C VAL A 41 5.40 -8.41 -15.25
N LEU A 42 6.45 -9.21 -15.14
CA LEU A 42 7.43 -9.08 -14.06
C LEU A 42 8.50 -8.06 -14.49
N ASP A 43 8.31 -6.78 -14.15
CA ASP A 43 9.21 -5.70 -14.55
C ASP A 43 9.63 -4.74 -13.41
N ASN A 44 9.33 -5.09 -12.17
CA ASN A 44 9.43 -4.31 -10.93
C ASN A 44 8.46 -3.12 -10.85
N TYR A 45 7.44 -3.05 -11.70
CA TYR A 45 6.51 -1.93 -11.71
C TYR A 45 5.07 -2.37 -11.97
N VAL A 46 4.18 -1.93 -11.08
CA VAL A 46 2.74 -2.05 -11.29
C VAL A 46 2.16 -0.68 -11.62
N LEU A 47 1.20 -0.61 -12.55
CA LEU A 47 0.45 0.61 -12.77
C LEU A 47 -0.31 1.00 -11.49
N THR A 48 -0.03 2.16 -10.89
CA THR A 48 -0.62 2.57 -9.60
C THR A 48 -2.15 2.56 -9.65
N ALA A 49 -2.75 2.94 -10.78
CA ALA A 49 -4.20 2.93 -10.98
C ALA A 49 -4.85 1.53 -10.91
N ASN A 50 -4.07 0.45 -11.01
CA ASN A 50 -4.58 -0.91 -10.85
C ASN A 50 -4.70 -1.33 -9.38
N ILE A 51 -3.97 -0.68 -8.48
CA ILE A 51 -3.82 -1.09 -7.08
C ILE A 51 -4.36 -0.06 -6.09
N ASP A 52 -4.50 1.21 -6.49
CA ASP A 52 -4.84 2.31 -5.57
C ASP A 52 -6.28 2.24 -5.02
N GLN A 53 -7.19 1.53 -5.71
CA GLN A 53 -8.57 1.28 -5.28
C GLN A 53 -8.79 -0.09 -4.62
N ILE A 54 -7.74 -0.91 -4.43
CA ILE A 54 -7.90 -2.25 -3.85
C ILE A 54 -8.09 -2.15 -2.34
N GLU A 55 -9.24 -2.64 -1.87
CA GLU A 55 -9.63 -2.56 -0.45
C GLU A 55 -9.14 -3.75 0.38
N SER A 56 -8.83 -4.89 -0.26
CA SER A 56 -8.40 -6.09 0.44
C SER A 56 -7.30 -6.82 -0.32
N LEU A 57 -6.21 -7.16 0.38
CA LEU A 57 -5.09 -7.91 -0.16
C LEU A 57 -4.71 -9.05 0.79
N PHE A 58 -4.66 -10.26 0.24
CA PHE A 58 -4.31 -11.48 0.98
C PHE A 58 -3.09 -12.13 0.33
N LEU A 59 -1.99 -12.18 1.08
CA LEU A 59 -0.72 -12.77 0.70
C LEU A 59 -0.36 -13.83 1.75
N MET A 60 -0.46 -15.10 1.39
CA MET A 60 -0.26 -16.20 2.35
C MET A 60 0.62 -17.29 1.77
N ASN A 61 1.59 -17.75 2.54
CA ASN A 61 2.45 -18.88 2.18
C ASN A 61 3.21 -18.65 0.86
N LEU A 62 3.74 -17.43 0.69
CA LEU A 62 4.55 -17.00 -0.45
C LEU A 62 5.93 -16.60 0.06
N PRO A 63 7.01 -16.84 -0.70
CA PRO A 63 8.38 -16.51 -0.30
C PRO A 63 8.70 -15.00 -0.43
N ILE A 64 7.75 -14.13 -0.12
CA ILE A 64 7.90 -12.66 -0.16
C ILE A 64 8.80 -12.22 0.99
N SER A 65 9.78 -11.37 0.68
CA SER A 65 10.76 -10.85 1.63
C SER A 65 10.72 -9.32 1.77
N ASP A 66 10.16 -8.63 0.79
CA ASP A 66 9.99 -7.18 0.76
C ASP A 66 8.60 -6.82 0.17
N LEU A 67 7.86 -5.96 0.87
CA LEU A 67 6.56 -5.43 0.44
C LEU A 67 6.64 -3.97 -0.05
N THR A 68 7.83 -3.48 -0.41
CA THR A 68 8.00 -2.18 -1.07
C THR A 68 6.99 -2.03 -2.21
N GLY A 69 6.23 -0.93 -2.18
CA GLY A 69 5.13 -0.66 -3.09
C GLY A 69 3.74 -0.77 -2.45
N ILE A 70 3.62 -1.49 -1.32
CA ILE A 70 2.35 -1.65 -0.58
C ILE A 70 1.73 -0.30 -0.17
N GLN A 71 2.56 0.72 0.05
CA GLN A 71 2.14 2.09 0.38
C GLN A 71 1.27 2.74 -0.71
N SER A 72 1.27 2.21 -1.94
CA SER A 72 0.44 2.70 -3.05
C SER A 72 -0.97 2.13 -3.04
N PHE A 73 -1.25 1.10 -2.24
CA PHE A 73 -2.59 0.55 -2.06
C PHE A 73 -3.39 1.42 -1.07
N THR A 74 -3.65 2.66 -1.46
CA THR A 74 -4.18 3.70 -0.56
C THR A 74 -5.60 3.44 -0.05
N ALA A 75 -6.39 2.62 -0.77
CA ALA A 75 -7.72 2.20 -0.35
C ALA A 75 -7.75 0.95 0.55
N LEU A 76 -6.60 0.32 0.87
CA LEU A 76 -6.58 -0.91 1.68
C LEU A 76 -7.23 -0.69 3.05
N THR A 77 -8.28 -1.47 3.32
CA THR A 77 -8.91 -1.58 4.64
C THR A 77 -8.51 -2.89 5.32
N LEU A 78 -8.20 -3.93 4.55
CA LEU A 78 -7.78 -5.23 5.04
C LEU A 78 -6.49 -5.69 4.35
N LEU A 79 -5.42 -5.83 5.13
CA LEU A 79 -4.16 -6.43 4.69
C LEU A 79 -3.85 -7.68 5.50
N SER A 80 -3.70 -8.81 4.82
CA SER A 80 -3.25 -10.08 5.41
C SER A 80 -1.97 -10.55 4.72
N VAL A 81 -0.88 -10.64 5.47
CA VAL A 81 0.45 -11.08 5.01
C VAL A 81 0.98 -12.12 5.99
N ILE A 82 0.74 -13.40 5.70
CA ILE A 82 0.92 -14.50 6.66
C ILE A 82 1.88 -15.55 6.10
N ILE A 83 2.81 -16.03 6.93
CA ILE A 83 3.79 -17.06 6.53
C ILE A 83 4.57 -16.54 5.30
N THR A 84 5.28 -15.43 5.51
CA THR A 84 6.23 -14.87 4.56
C THR A 84 7.56 -14.58 5.28
N ASN A 85 8.57 -14.10 4.57
CA ASN A 85 9.91 -13.87 5.12
C ASN A 85 10.17 -12.39 5.46
N LEU A 86 9.12 -11.60 5.70
CA LEU A 86 9.25 -10.17 5.94
C LEU A 86 10.07 -9.86 7.20
N THR A 87 11.06 -8.98 7.05
CA THR A 87 11.85 -8.41 8.17
C THR A 87 11.43 -6.99 8.52
N SER A 88 10.79 -6.30 7.58
CA SER A 88 10.15 -4.99 7.75
C SER A 88 8.81 -4.95 7.02
N LEU A 89 7.92 -4.08 7.50
CA LEU A 89 6.62 -3.79 6.89
C LEU A 89 6.34 -2.30 7.08
N ASP A 90 6.35 -1.54 5.98
CA ASP A 90 5.99 -0.12 5.99
C ASP A 90 4.58 0.06 5.42
N ILE A 91 3.65 0.44 6.30
CA ILE A 91 2.24 0.68 6.00
C ILE A 91 1.84 2.14 6.28
N SER A 92 2.82 3.04 6.36
CA SER A 92 2.62 4.42 6.79
C SER A 92 1.62 5.22 5.95
N ASN A 93 1.46 4.86 4.66
CA ASN A 93 0.49 5.49 3.76
C ASN A 93 -0.84 4.72 3.65
N ASN A 94 -0.95 3.52 4.22
CA ASN A 94 -2.19 2.72 4.21
C ASN A 94 -3.10 3.16 5.36
N THR A 95 -3.44 4.46 5.40
CA THR A 95 -4.17 5.10 6.51
C THR A 95 -5.63 4.66 6.63
N ALA A 96 -6.18 4.02 5.58
CA ALA A 96 -7.50 3.42 5.56
C ALA A 96 -7.55 2.02 6.21
N LEU A 97 -6.41 1.42 6.59
CA LEU A 97 -6.37 0.08 7.17
C LEU A 97 -7.16 0.03 8.48
N THR A 98 -8.15 -0.85 8.52
CA THR A 98 -8.89 -1.22 9.74
C THR A 98 -8.40 -2.55 10.28
N ASN A 99 -7.95 -3.46 9.41
CA ASN A 99 -7.52 -4.81 9.77
C ASN A 99 -6.15 -5.12 9.19
N LEU A 100 -5.18 -5.36 10.07
CA LEU A 100 -3.85 -5.84 9.71
C LEU A 100 -3.59 -7.21 10.35
N THR A 101 -3.30 -8.21 9.53
CA THR A 101 -2.70 -9.46 9.99
C THR A 101 -1.34 -9.64 9.31
N CYS A 102 -0.27 -9.58 10.08
CA CYS A 102 1.11 -9.77 9.62
C CYS A 102 1.81 -10.88 10.43
N SER A 103 1.06 -11.91 10.82
CA SER A 103 1.56 -12.98 11.68
C SER A 103 2.45 -13.98 10.95
N TYR A 104 3.30 -14.68 11.70
CA TYR A 104 4.26 -15.66 11.17
C TYR A 104 5.23 -15.05 10.15
N ASN A 105 5.88 -13.96 10.53
CA ASN A 105 6.95 -13.32 9.76
C ASN A 105 8.20 -13.16 10.66
N HIS A 106 9.15 -12.32 10.25
CA HIS A 106 10.38 -12.04 10.98
C HIS A 106 10.53 -10.56 11.35
N LEU A 107 9.42 -9.83 11.47
CA LEU A 107 9.40 -8.40 11.77
C LEU A 107 10.10 -8.13 13.10
N THR A 108 11.02 -7.16 13.12
CA THR A 108 11.75 -6.73 14.33
C THR A 108 11.16 -5.45 14.94
N SER A 109 10.46 -4.68 14.13
CA SER A 109 9.67 -3.52 14.51
C SER A 109 8.43 -3.44 13.61
N LEU A 110 7.38 -2.81 14.12
CA LEU A 110 6.18 -2.47 13.37
C LEU A 110 5.68 -1.12 13.88
N ASP A 111 5.60 -0.13 13.00
CA ASP A 111 5.04 1.19 13.30
C ASP A 111 3.60 1.26 12.76
N VAL A 112 2.65 1.51 13.65
CA VAL A 112 1.22 1.65 13.34
C VAL A 112 0.69 3.05 13.67
N SER A 113 1.58 4.01 13.95
CA SER A 113 1.23 5.35 14.44
C SER A 113 0.42 6.18 13.43
N ASN A 114 0.56 5.91 12.13
CA ASN A 114 -0.22 6.57 11.07
C ASN A 114 -1.51 5.83 10.71
N ASN A 115 -1.70 4.59 11.17
CA ASN A 115 -2.85 3.75 10.82
C ASN A 115 -3.98 3.95 11.84
N LEU A 116 -4.44 5.18 11.98
CA LEU A 116 -5.39 5.58 13.05
C LEU A 116 -6.75 4.88 12.96
N ALA A 117 -7.12 4.34 11.80
CA ALA A 117 -8.34 3.57 11.60
C ALA A 117 -8.21 2.09 12.01
N LEU A 118 -7.04 1.65 12.46
CA LEU A 118 -6.77 0.23 12.74
C LEU A 118 -7.53 -0.23 14.00
N GLU A 119 -8.45 -1.17 13.79
CA GLU A 119 -9.28 -1.79 14.84
C GLU A 119 -8.76 -3.18 15.21
N ILE A 120 -8.17 -3.89 14.24
CA ILE A 120 -7.66 -5.25 14.42
C ILE A 120 -6.19 -5.30 13.99
N LEU A 121 -5.33 -5.63 14.95
CA LEU A 121 -3.91 -5.91 14.73
C LEU A 121 -3.56 -7.32 15.21
N ASN A 122 -3.14 -8.18 14.30
CA ASN A 122 -2.50 -9.45 14.63
C ASN A 122 -1.10 -9.50 14.04
N CYS A 123 -0.09 -9.39 14.91
CA CYS A 123 1.32 -9.49 14.57
C CYS A 123 2.02 -10.66 15.28
N ASP A 124 1.26 -11.70 15.65
CA ASP A 124 1.78 -12.88 16.37
C ASP A 124 2.89 -13.59 15.60
N ASN A 125 3.78 -14.30 16.30
CA ASN A 125 4.88 -15.05 15.69
C ASN A 125 5.78 -14.16 14.80
N ASN A 126 6.23 -13.05 15.38
CA ASN A 126 7.28 -12.18 14.84
C ASN A 126 8.42 -12.03 15.87
N ASN A 127 9.45 -11.28 15.51
CA ASN A 127 10.59 -10.94 16.38
C ASN A 127 10.42 -9.56 17.05
N LEU A 128 9.18 -9.11 17.25
CA LEU A 128 8.86 -7.82 17.86
C LEU A 128 9.24 -7.85 19.35
N THR A 129 9.96 -6.83 19.80
CA THR A 129 10.30 -6.64 21.23
C THR A 129 9.36 -5.69 21.94
N ASN A 130 8.68 -4.82 21.18
CA ASN A 130 7.68 -3.89 21.64
C ASN A 130 6.71 -3.59 20.49
N ILE A 131 5.51 -3.16 20.82
CA ILE A 131 4.53 -2.60 19.89
C ILE A 131 3.86 -1.41 20.57
N ASP A 132 3.88 -0.25 19.93
CA ASP A 132 3.19 0.96 20.41
C ASP A 132 1.88 1.12 19.65
N VAL A 133 0.77 0.96 20.38
CA VAL A 133 -0.60 1.12 19.86
C VAL A 133 -1.30 2.33 20.46
N SER A 134 -0.57 3.24 21.10
CA SER A 134 -1.15 4.37 21.84
C SER A 134 -1.92 5.37 20.98
N ASN A 135 -1.67 5.40 19.66
CA ASN A 135 -2.39 6.24 18.69
C ASN A 135 -3.63 5.57 18.07
N ASN A 136 -3.85 4.27 18.33
CA ASN A 136 -4.93 3.48 17.76
C ASN A 136 -5.93 3.18 18.90
N SER A 137 -7.04 3.93 18.97
CA SER A 137 -8.02 3.91 20.07
C SER A 137 -9.41 3.48 19.64
#